data_AF-A0A550IET6-F1
#
_entry.id   AF-A0A550IET6-F1
#
_cell.length_a   1.000
_cell.length_b   1.000
_cell.length_c   1.000
_cell.angle_alpha   90.00
_cell.angle_beta   90.00
_cell.angle_gamma   90.00
#
_symmetry.space_group_name_H-M   'P 1'
#
loop_
_entity.id
_entity.type
_entity.pdbx_description
1 polymer ?
#
loop_
_entity_poly.entity_id
_entity_poly.type
_entity_poly.pdbx_seq_one_letter_code
_entity_poly.pdbx_strand_id
1 'polypeptide(L)'
;MENTGNGKGRNAGISRARFMAAAAVMGVGAAAGLPAAGASASTPAPRAPSPAPRAAAGGSRGLRHRGVVYTVGAGETPGTAWSGRRMRGDVRAIADDLHADTVEVTGDGVERLNATASEVAERGLHVWLQPTLGDVPEREILEHLAEAGRHGERLRKQGARVTLAVGCEFWLFVPGIVPGVDVFERIDNLEKGNFDLAKMQKRLAAFTAKAAAVGRSVFRGRLSYAAMQDPTFENVDWNLFDIVGIDYYSYFPQRADYVRELRKFQRWGKPLAITEFGTCTFVGAPEQGGMGWNIVDYGKTPPEIKGNVVRSERVQAAYLTDLLDVFESMNLHAAMTFEFITADAPHRPDKPLHDLDMASYAIVKPIKDRPDDPDSDWHWEPKEAFHAVARHYGRAGR
;
A
#
# COMPACT_ATOMS: atom_id res chain seq x y z
N MET A 1 -42.63 -14.99 -34.54
CA MET A 1 -41.90 -13.98 -35.31
C MET A 1 -41.40 -12.94 -34.32
N GLU A 2 -40.11 -13.04 -34.05
CA GLU A 2 -39.29 -12.17 -33.20
C GLU A 2 -39.07 -10.80 -33.84
N ASN A 3 -38.84 -9.77 -33.01
CA ASN A 3 -37.67 -8.88 -33.12
C ASN A 3 -37.59 -7.97 -31.87
N THR A 4 -36.78 -8.33 -30.86
CA THR A 4 -35.38 -7.91 -30.63
C THR A 4 -35.21 -6.45 -30.17
N GLY A 5 -35.30 -6.27 -28.84
CA GLY A 5 -34.68 -5.14 -28.15
C GLY A 5 -33.21 -5.44 -27.88
N ASN A 6 -32.31 -4.73 -28.56
CA ASN A 6 -30.87 -4.85 -28.37
C ASN A 6 -30.41 -3.96 -27.19
N GLY A 7 -30.43 -4.52 -25.98
CA GLY A 7 -29.90 -3.89 -24.78
C GLY A 7 -28.40 -4.19 -24.63
N LYS A 8 -27.57 -3.18 -24.88
CA LYS A 8 -26.12 -3.18 -24.63
C LYS A 8 -25.79 -3.79 -23.27
N GLY A 9 -24.96 -4.84 -23.29
CA GLY A 9 -24.36 -5.43 -22.11
C GLY A 9 -23.62 -4.38 -21.30
N ARG A 10 -24.06 -4.18 -20.05
CA ARG A 10 -23.30 -3.46 -19.04
C ARG A 10 -22.12 -4.34 -18.64
N ASN A 11 -20.90 -3.85 -18.84
CA ASN A 11 -19.69 -4.43 -18.25
C ASN A 11 -19.93 -4.56 -16.74
N ALA A 12 -20.10 -5.80 -16.27
CA ALA A 12 -20.05 -6.13 -14.85
C ALA A 12 -18.58 -6.02 -14.42
N GLY A 13 -18.23 -4.88 -13.82
CA GLY A 13 -16.90 -4.68 -13.23
C GLY A 13 -16.65 -5.73 -12.14
N ILE A 14 -15.43 -6.28 -12.13
CA ILE A 14 -14.95 -7.23 -11.11
C ILE A 14 -15.09 -6.56 -9.73
N SER A 15 -15.64 -7.29 -8.75
CA SER A 15 -15.84 -6.74 -7.40
C SER A 15 -14.50 -6.47 -6.72
N ARG A 16 -14.46 -5.40 -5.95
CA ARG A 16 -13.23 -4.86 -5.39
C ARG A 16 -12.65 -5.69 -4.23
N ALA A 17 -13.42 -6.67 -3.74
CA ALA A 17 -12.99 -7.85 -2.96
C ALA A 17 -11.63 -8.38 -3.40
N ARG A 18 -11.68 -8.62 -4.70
CA ARG A 18 -10.78 -9.40 -5.47
C ARG A 18 -9.64 -8.45 -5.82
N PHE A 19 -9.94 -7.18 -6.09
CA PHE A 19 -8.97 -6.10 -6.25
C PHE A 19 -8.14 -5.78 -4.99
N MET A 20 -8.67 -5.83 -3.76
CA MET A 20 -7.89 -5.53 -2.53
C MET A 20 -7.14 -6.75 -1.99
N ALA A 21 -7.69 -7.96 -2.14
CA ALA A 21 -6.89 -9.19 -2.04
C ALA A 21 -5.77 -9.19 -3.08
N ALA A 22 -6.01 -8.59 -4.24
CA ALA A 22 -5.04 -8.45 -5.31
C ALA A 22 -4.20 -7.15 -5.27
N ALA A 23 -4.41 -6.25 -4.30
CA ALA A 23 -3.62 -5.03 -4.16
C ALA A 23 -2.43 -5.19 -3.21
N ALA A 24 -2.39 -6.30 -2.47
CA ALA A 24 -1.28 -6.68 -1.62
C ALA A 24 -0.36 -7.72 -2.30
N VAL A 25 -0.39 -7.89 -3.63
CA VAL A 25 0.26 -9.04 -4.29
C VAL A 25 1.72 -8.81 -4.66
N MET A 26 2.53 -8.37 -3.69
CA MET A 26 3.98 -8.39 -3.91
C MET A 26 4.76 -9.24 -2.95
N GLY A 27 5.17 -10.38 -3.49
CA GLY A 27 6.33 -11.14 -3.07
C GLY A 27 6.86 -11.98 -4.23
N VAL A 28 7.50 -11.37 -5.24
CA VAL A 28 8.45 -12.13 -6.08
C VAL A 28 9.70 -12.33 -5.25
N GLY A 29 9.78 -13.47 -4.55
CA GLY A 29 10.91 -13.77 -3.68
C GLY A 29 11.07 -15.27 -3.42
N ALA A 30 11.73 -15.95 -4.36
CA ALA A 30 12.61 -17.12 -4.19
C ALA A 30 12.34 -18.28 -5.16
N ALA A 31 12.87 -18.20 -6.39
CA ALA A 31 13.31 -19.38 -7.15
C ALA A 31 14.09 -18.98 -8.42
N ALA A 32 15.37 -18.64 -8.29
CA ALA A 32 16.33 -18.79 -9.39
C ALA A 32 17.75 -18.86 -8.82
N GLY A 33 18.16 -20.05 -8.40
CA GLY A 33 19.56 -20.34 -8.16
C GLY A 33 20.33 -20.34 -9.47
N LEU A 34 21.35 -19.51 -9.59
CA LEU A 34 22.41 -19.64 -10.60
C LEU A 34 23.78 -19.38 -9.94
N PRO A 35 24.83 -20.12 -10.32
CA PRO A 35 26.07 -20.21 -9.57
C PRO A 35 26.96 -18.98 -9.75
N ALA A 36 27.64 -18.61 -8.66
CA ALA A 36 28.71 -17.63 -8.66
C ALA A 36 29.92 -18.15 -9.46
N ALA A 37 30.39 -17.35 -10.43
CA ALA A 37 31.73 -17.45 -10.99
C ALA A 37 32.38 -16.07 -10.92
N GLY A 38 33.49 -15.98 -10.18
CA GLY A 38 34.28 -14.77 -10.05
C GLY A 38 35.17 -14.52 -11.26
N ALA A 39 35.49 -13.24 -11.48
CA ALA A 39 36.79 -12.81 -11.98
C ALA A 39 36.95 -11.30 -11.70
N SER A 40 38.07 -10.95 -11.07
CA SER A 40 38.53 -9.59 -10.86
C SER A 40 39.05 -8.98 -12.16
N ALA A 41 38.78 -7.69 -12.39
CA ALA A 41 39.70 -6.82 -13.10
C ALA A 41 39.48 -5.36 -12.66
N SER A 42 40.56 -4.77 -12.15
CA SER A 42 40.68 -3.39 -11.72
C SER A 42 40.90 -2.44 -12.90
N THR A 43 40.21 -1.29 -12.93
CA THR A 43 40.66 -0.08 -13.65
C THR A 43 40.05 1.17 -13.00
N PRO A 44 40.79 2.29 -12.87
CA PRO A 44 40.36 3.43 -12.06
C PRO A 44 39.47 4.41 -12.85
N ALA A 45 38.39 4.88 -12.21
CA ALA A 45 37.52 5.94 -12.74
C ALA A 45 37.85 7.31 -12.09
N PRO A 46 37.60 8.43 -12.80
CA PRO A 46 38.07 9.77 -12.41
C PRO A 46 37.17 10.48 -11.38
N ARG A 47 37.75 11.53 -10.77
CA ARG A 47 37.23 12.41 -9.69
C ARG A 47 35.79 12.90 -9.87
N ALA A 48 35.01 12.75 -8.80
CA ALA A 48 33.69 13.37 -8.62
C ALA A 48 33.79 14.85 -8.16
N PRO A 49 32.83 15.73 -8.54
CA PRO A 49 32.73 17.09 -8.04
C PRO A 49 32.12 17.16 -6.62
N SER A 50 32.49 18.21 -5.88
CA SER A 50 32.22 18.43 -4.45
C SER A 50 30.74 18.59 -4.10
N PRO A 51 30.30 18.13 -2.90
CA PRO A 51 28.92 18.29 -2.45
C PRO A 51 28.63 19.68 -1.86
N ALA A 52 27.44 20.19 -2.15
CA ALA A 52 26.85 21.38 -1.55
C ALA A 52 26.46 21.15 -0.06
N PRO A 53 26.23 22.21 0.74
CA PRO A 53 26.19 22.13 2.21
C PRO A 53 24.94 21.41 2.73
N ARG A 54 25.13 20.48 3.68
CA ARG A 54 24.06 19.82 4.44
C ARG A 54 23.30 20.86 5.27
N ALA A 55 21.99 20.96 5.05
CA ALA A 55 21.08 21.66 5.95
C ALA A 55 21.12 21.01 7.34
N ALA A 56 21.07 21.86 8.37
CA ALA A 56 21.32 21.55 9.77
C ALA A 56 20.49 20.37 10.31
N ALA A 57 21.18 19.42 10.93
CA ALA A 57 20.60 18.35 11.73
C ALA A 57 20.17 18.92 13.09
N GLY A 58 18.88 19.14 13.26
CA GLY A 58 18.29 19.66 14.49
C GLY A 58 16.80 19.29 14.60
N GLY A 59 16.50 17.99 14.54
CA GLY A 59 15.16 17.44 14.75
C GLY A 59 15.28 16.05 15.35
N SER A 60 14.35 15.70 16.24
CA SER A 60 14.30 14.45 17.03
C SER A 60 14.86 13.22 16.31
N ARG A 61 15.73 12.45 16.99
CA ARG A 61 16.11 11.11 16.55
C ARG A 61 14.84 10.26 16.44
N GLY A 62 14.64 9.55 15.33
CA GLY A 62 13.48 8.68 15.10
C GLY A 62 12.79 8.89 13.75
N LEU A 63 11.67 8.20 13.57
CA LEU A 63 10.79 8.33 12.42
C LEU A 63 10.15 9.73 12.39
N ARG A 64 10.10 10.42 11.25
CA ARG A 64 9.56 11.79 11.20
C ARG A 64 8.03 11.87 11.07
N HIS A 65 7.41 10.92 10.37
CA HIS A 65 5.96 10.84 10.16
C HIS A 65 5.49 9.42 10.48
N ARG A 66 4.46 9.31 11.32
CA ARG A 66 3.85 8.05 11.76
C ARG A 66 2.47 7.97 11.17
N GLY A 67 2.32 7.08 10.19
CA GLY A 67 1.13 7.04 9.38
C GLY A 67 0.41 5.70 9.39
N VAL A 68 -0.80 5.73 8.86
CA VAL A 68 -1.59 4.55 8.57
C VAL A 68 -2.18 4.71 7.17
N VAL A 69 -2.30 3.60 6.45
CA VAL A 69 -3.00 3.58 5.17
C VAL A 69 -4.51 3.50 5.40
N TYR A 70 -5.26 4.32 4.70
CA TYR A 70 -6.71 4.30 4.67
C TYR A 70 -7.18 4.13 3.23
N THR A 71 -7.56 2.90 2.89
CA THR A 71 -8.05 2.56 1.56
C THR A 71 -9.51 3.00 1.41
N VAL A 72 -9.77 3.87 0.43
CA VAL A 72 -11.14 4.23 0.04
C VAL A 72 -11.62 3.34 -1.08
N GLY A 73 -12.87 2.90 -1.06
CA GLY A 73 -13.41 2.20 -2.22
C GLY A 73 -14.91 1.99 -2.34
N ALA A 74 -15.31 1.36 -3.44
CA ALA A 74 -16.70 1.03 -3.72
C ALA A 74 -17.24 -0.13 -2.84
N GLY A 75 -16.34 -0.85 -2.16
CA GLY A 75 -16.66 -2.06 -1.39
C GLY A 75 -17.07 -3.24 -2.27
N GLU A 76 -17.13 -4.43 -1.69
CA GLU A 76 -17.77 -5.60 -2.31
C GLU A 76 -19.29 -5.50 -2.33
N THR A 77 -19.83 -4.88 -1.30
CA THR A 77 -21.26 -4.77 -1.05
C THR A 77 -21.63 -3.31 -0.78
N PRO A 78 -22.90 -2.92 -0.93
CA PRO A 78 -23.36 -1.61 -0.48
C PRO A 78 -23.03 -1.32 1.00
N GLY A 79 -23.03 -2.35 1.86
CA GLY A 79 -22.70 -2.22 3.28
C GLY A 79 -21.23 -1.88 3.53
N THR A 80 -20.31 -2.42 2.72
CA THR A 80 -18.86 -2.22 2.85
C THR A 80 -18.32 -1.10 1.95
N ALA A 81 -19.17 -0.48 1.13
CA ALA A 81 -18.82 0.70 0.34
C ALA A 81 -18.36 1.87 1.22
N TRP A 82 -17.51 2.73 0.67
CA TRP A 82 -17.09 3.96 1.32
C TRP A 82 -18.30 4.80 1.74
N SER A 83 -18.26 5.27 2.98
CA SER A 83 -19.28 6.13 3.56
C SER A 83 -18.59 7.31 4.22
N GLY A 84 -18.97 8.53 3.82
CA GLY A 84 -18.43 9.73 4.45
C GLY A 84 -18.70 9.79 5.95
N ARG A 85 -19.77 9.15 6.45
CA ARG A 85 -20.03 9.07 7.91
C ARG A 85 -19.00 8.19 8.61
N ARG A 86 -18.74 6.98 8.10
CA ARG A 86 -17.75 6.04 8.67
C ARG A 86 -16.35 6.63 8.59
N MET A 87 -15.98 7.11 7.40
CA MET A 87 -14.68 7.74 7.15
C MET A 87 -14.36 8.85 8.17
N ARG A 88 -15.30 9.74 8.49
CA ARG A 88 -15.07 10.77 9.52
C ARG A 88 -14.84 10.20 10.92
N GLY A 89 -15.52 9.10 11.27
CA GLY A 89 -15.30 8.38 12.51
C GLY A 89 -13.93 7.71 12.55
N ASP A 90 -13.54 7.10 11.43
CA ASP A 90 -12.26 6.41 11.27
C ASP A 90 -11.09 7.39 11.33
N VAL A 91 -11.12 8.49 10.57
CA VAL A 91 -10.05 9.51 10.59
C VAL A 91 -9.95 10.15 11.99
N ARG A 92 -11.05 10.29 12.73
CA ARG A 92 -11.00 10.70 14.14
C ARG A 92 -10.24 9.68 14.98
N ALA A 93 -10.57 8.40 14.90
CA ALA A 93 -9.87 7.36 15.66
C ALA A 93 -8.39 7.26 15.27
N ILE A 94 -8.05 7.45 13.99
CA ILE A 94 -6.66 7.51 13.51
C ILE A 94 -5.89 8.65 14.18
N ALA A 95 -6.48 9.83 14.29
CA ALA A 95 -5.84 10.98 14.94
C ALA A 95 -5.76 10.82 16.47
N ASP A 96 -6.91 10.54 17.08
CA ASP A 96 -7.10 10.71 18.52
C ASP A 96 -6.70 9.45 19.29
N ASP A 97 -7.00 8.26 18.74
CA ASP A 97 -6.81 6.98 19.44
C ASP A 97 -5.56 6.23 18.97
N LEU A 98 -5.25 6.25 17.66
CA LEU A 98 -4.04 5.65 17.09
C LEU A 98 -2.82 6.58 17.20
N HIS A 99 -3.05 7.89 17.41
CA HIS A 99 -2.00 8.92 17.48
C HIS A 99 -1.15 9.05 16.20
N ALA A 100 -1.70 8.72 15.04
CA ALA A 100 -1.03 8.93 13.76
C ALA A 100 -0.99 10.42 13.41
N ASP A 101 0.11 10.87 12.79
CA ASP A 101 0.27 12.26 12.29
C ASP A 101 0.07 12.37 10.78
N THR A 102 -0.01 11.23 10.10
CA THR A 102 -0.08 11.11 8.64
C THR A 102 -1.13 10.07 8.28
N VAL A 103 -1.89 10.32 7.21
CA VAL A 103 -2.78 9.32 6.62
C VAL A 103 -2.47 9.19 5.15
N GLU A 104 -2.16 7.97 4.73
CA GLU A 104 -2.07 7.63 3.32
C GLU A 104 -3.46 7.29 2.78
N VAL A 105 -4.00 8.17 1.95
CA VAL A 105 -5.33 8.03 1.37
C VAL A 105 -5.18 7.43 -0.01
N THR A 106 -5.57 6.16 -0.15
CA THR A 106 -5.36 5.39 -1.39
C THR A 106 -6.62 4.70 -1.91
N GLY A 107 -6.61 4.33 -3.20
CA GLY A 107 -7.71 3.66 -3.90
C GLY A 107 -8.24 4.46 -5.09
N ASP A 108 -9.46 4.12 -5.53
CA ASP A 108 -10.13 4.71 -6.67
C ASP A 108 -11.22 5.74 -6.29
N GLY A 109 -11.78 6.38 -7.32
CA GLY A 109 -12.89 7.30 -7.18
C GLY A 109 -12.43 8.65 -6.65
N VAL A 110 -12.25 9.61 -7.56
CA VAL A 110 -11.76 10.96 -7.24
C VAL A 110 -12.54 11.61 -6.11
N GLU A 111 -13.86 11.47 -6.10
CA GLU A 111 -14.70 12.05 -5.03
C GLU A 111 -14.42 11.45 -3.65
N ARG A 112 -14.21 10.13 -3.56
CA ARG A 112 -13.89 9.45 -2.29
C ARG A 112 -12.51 9.86 -1.78
N LEU A 113 -11.53 9.91 -2.69
CA LEU A 113 -10.18 10.36 -2.39
C LEU A 113 -10.18 11.81 -1.90
N ASN A 114 -10.84 12.71 -2.62
CA ASN A 114 -10.90 14.13 -2.29
C ASN A 114 -11.61 14.38 -0.95
N ALA A 115 -12.75 13.73 -0.71
CA ALA A 115 -13.49 13.87 0.54
C ALA A 115 -12.67 13.38 1.74
N THR A 116 -11.97 12.25 1.58
CA THR A 116 -11.14 11.68 2.64
C THR A 116 -9.88 12.53 2.88
N ALA A 117 -9.20 12.97 1.83
CA ALA A 117 -8.05 13.87 1.91
C ALA A 117 -8.41 15.21 2.57
N SER A 118 -9.60 15.74 2.30
CA SER A 118 -10.11 16.96 2.95
C SER A 118 -10.32 16.75 4.46
N GLU A 119 -10.97 15.66 4.88
CA GLU A 119 -11.15 15.36 6.31
C GLU A 119 -9.82 15.19 7.05
N VAL A 120 -8.86 14.48 6.43
CA VAL A 120 -7.51 14.32 6.98
C VAL A 120 -6.82 15.69 7.14
N ALA A 121 -6.90 16.55 6.12
CA ALA A 121 -6.32 17.88 6.15
C ALA A 121 -6.99 18.80 7.19
N GLU A 122 -8.31 18.75 7.32
CA GLU A 122 -9.09 19.54 8.29
C GLU A 122 -8.74 19.19 9.74
N ARG A 123 -8.32 17.95 9.99
CA ARG A 123 -7.78 17.49 11.28
C ARG A 123 -6.32 17.87 11.52
N GLY A 124 -5.67 18.54 10.56
CA GLY A 124 -4.28 18.97 10.66
C GLY A 124 -3.25 17.85 10.46
N LEU A 125 -3.70 16.66 10.02
CA LEU A 125 -2.81 15.55 9.69
C LEU A 125 -2.11 15.79 8.34
N HIS A 126 -0.97 15.15 8.13
CA HIS A 126 -0.32 15.12 6.82
C HIS A 126 -1.08 14.17 5.89
N VAL A 127 -1.58 14.69 4.78
CA VAL A 127 -2.18 13.89 3.70
C VAL A 127 -1.07 13.31 2.82
N TRP A 128 -0.96 12.00 2.76
CA TRP A 128 -0.22 11.30 1.72
C TRP A 128 -1.23 10.77 0.70
N LEU A 129 -1.42 11.51 -0.40
CA LEU A 129 -2.44 11.17 -1.39
C LEU A 129 -1.85 10.22 -2.44
N GLN A 130 -2.43 9.02 -2.56
CA GLN A 130 -2.00 7.99 -3.50
C GLN A 130 -3.19 7.48 -4.33
N PRO A 131 -3.53 8.12 -5.47
CA PRO A 131 -4.58 7.64 -6.34
C PRO A 131 -4.16 6.29 -6.98
N THR A 132 -4.94 5.24 -6.73
CA THR A 132 -4.64 3.86 -7.19
C THR A 132 -5.84 3.31 -7.96
N LEU A 133 -5.95 3.73 -9.23
CA LEU A 133 -6.91 3.21 -10.20
C LEU A 133 -6.21 2.19 -11.10
N GLY A 134 -6.64 0.94 -11.07
CA GLY A 134 -6.10 -0.15 -11.88
C GLY A 134 -7.11 -0.71 -12.88
N ASP A 135 -6.65 -1.59 -13.77
CA ASP A 135 -7.49 -2.36 -14.70
C ASP A 135 -8.36 -1.54 -15.67
N VAL A 136 -7.93 -0.31 -15.96
CA VAL A 136 -8.54 0.59 -16.94
C VAL A 136 -7.48 1.13 -17.90
N PRO A 137 -7.86 1.70 -19.06
CA PRO A 137 -6.90 2.27 -20.00
C PRO A 137 -5.94 3.29 -19.35
N GLU A 138 -4.67 3.29 -19.77
CA GLU A 138 -3.61 4.20 -19.25
C GLU A 138 -4.07 5.66 -19.14
N ARG A 139 -4.82 6.15 -20.13
CA ARG A 139 -5.34 7.53 -20.13
C ARG A 139 -6.23 7.80 -18.92
N GLU A 140 -7.10 6.88 -18.56
CA GLU A 140 -8.03 7.03 -17.43
C GLU A 140 -7.29 7.02 -16.09
N ILE A 141 -6.23 6.20 -15.96
CA ILE A 141 -5.35 6.19 -14.78
C ILE A 141 -4.65 7.55 -14.62
N LEU A 142 -4.08 8.08 -15.70
CA LEU A 142 -3.40 9.38 -15.67
C LEU A 142 -4.37 10.55 -15.43
N GLU A 143 -5.59 10.50 -15.97
CA GLU A 143 -6.65 11.48 -15.70
C GLU A 143 -7.09 11.44 -14.23
N HIS A 144 -7.27 10.25 -13.66
CA HIS A 144 -7.59 10.06 -12.24
C HIS A 144 -6.50 10.62 -11.32
N LEU A 145 -5.22 10.34 -11.62
CA LEU A 145 -4.07 10.95 -10.94
C LEU A 145 -4.09 12.48 -11.05
N ALA A 146 -4.35 13.01 -12.24
CA ALA A 146 -4.36 14.46 -12.45
C ALA A 146 -5.46 15.14 -11.63
N GLU A 147 -6.68 14.58 -11.60
CA GLU A 147 -7.80 15.16 -10.84
C GLU A 147 -7.55 15.13 -9.32
N ALA A 148 -7.10 14.00 -8.78
CA ALA A 148 -6.74 13.88 -7.38
C ALA A 148 -5.55 14.79 -7.02
N GLY A 149 -4.53 14.86 -7.88
CA GLY A 149 -3.38 15.74 -7.71
C GLY A 149 -3.75 17.23 -7.70
N ARG A 150 -4.70 17.67 -8.54
CA ARG A 150 -5.24 19.04 -8.48
C ARG A 150 -5.95 19.32 -7.17
N HIS A 151 -6.64 18.33 -6.59
CA HIS A 151 -7.24 18.49 -5.27
C HIS A 151 -6.18 18.59 -4.17
N GLY A 152 -5.17 17.72 -4.18
CA GLY A 152 -4.02 17.83 -3.27
C GLY A 152 -3.32 19.21 -3.35
N GLU A 153 -3.18 19.78 -4.55
CA GLU A 153 -2.62 21.13 -4.72
C GLU A 153 -3.52 22.22 -4.13
N ARG A 154 -4.85 22.08 -4.20
CA ARG A 154 -5.79 23.00 -3.55
C ARG A 154 -5.63 22.95 -2.02
N LEU A 155 -5.62 21.76 -1.43
CA LEU A 155 -5.40 21.57 0.01
C LEU A 155 -4.06 22.18 0.44
N ARG A 156 -2.99 21.94 -0.33
CA ARG A 156 -1.67 22.50 -0.05
C ARG A 156 -1.66 24.04 -0.08
N LYS A 157 -2.34 24.65 -1.04
CA LYS A 157 -2.50 26.13 -1.12
C LYS A 157 -3.32 26.70 0.03
N GLN A 158 -4.19 25.89 0.64
CA GLN A 158 -4.94 26.23 1.85
C GLN A 158 -4.14 26.02 3.15
N GLY A 159 -2.90 25.54 3.05
CA GLY A 159 -2.00 25.36 4.19
C GLY A 159 -1.86 23.92 4.69
N ALA A 160 -2.57 22.96 4.09
CA ALA A 160 -2.43 21.55 4.44
C ALA A 160 -1.04 21.00 4.05
N ARG A 161 -0.54 20.04 4.84
CA ARG A 161 0.65 19.26 4.48
C ARG A 161 0.20 18.14 3.56
N VAL A 162 0.70 18.14 2.32
CA VAL A 162 0.34 17.16 1.31
C VAL A 162 1.61 16.61 0.63
N THR A 163 1.70 15.29 0.54
CA THR A 163 2.58 14.57 -0.39
C THR A 163 1.70 13.89 -1.43
N LEU A 164 2.10 13.90 -2.70
CA LEU A 164 1.41 13.15 -3.76
C LEU A 164 2.29 11.96 -4.16
N ALA A 165 1.85 10.75 -3.86
CA ALA A 165 2.37 9.56 -4.53
C ALA A 165 1.67 9.40 -5.87
N VAL A 166 2.42 9.33 -6.96
CA VAL A 166 1.82 9.28 -8.31
C VAL A 166 1.15 7.95 -8.62
N GLY A 167 1.40 6.93 -7.78
CA GLY A 167 0.80 5.62 -7.82
C GLY A 167 1.58 4.65 -6.94
N CYS A 168 1.11 3.41 -6.97
CA CYS A 168 1.68 2.25 -6.28
C CYS A 168 1.80 1.11 -7.30
N GLU A 169 2.94 0.41 -7.27
CA GLU A 169 3.16 -0.88 -7.92
C GLU A 169 2.53 -0.99 -9.33
N PHE A 170 2.85 -0.05 -10.21
CA PHE A 170 2.19 0.06 -11.52
C PHE A 170 2.29 -1.22 -12.35
N TRP A 171 3.34 -2.02 -12.17
CA TRP A 171 3.48 -3.31 -12.85
C TRP A 171 2.30 -4.25 -12.57
N LEU A 172 1.63 -4.09 -11.44
CA LEU A 172 0.45 -4.85 -11.03
C LEU A 172 -0.85 -4.23 -11.50
N PHE A 173 -0.98 -2.90 -11.47
CA PHE A 173 -2.28 -2.24 -11.66
C PHE A 173 -2.50 -1.68 -13.06
N VAL A 174 -1.42 -1.40 -13.81
CA VAL A 174 -1.50 -0.77 -15.13
C VAL A 174 -1.54 -1.85 -16.21
N PRO A 175 -2.62 -1.91 -17.01
CA PRO A 175 -2.73 -2.89 -18.07
C PRO A 175 -1.55 -2.85 -19.05
N GLY A 176 -1.04 -4.02 -19.38
CA GLY A 176 -0.01 -4.19 -20.40
C GLY A 176 1.43 -4.03 -19.90
N ILE A 177 1.69 -3.72 -18.62
CA ILE A 177 3.06 -3.81 -18.07
C ILE A 177 3.44 -5.29 -17.89
N VAL A 178 2.73 -6.00 -17.01
CA VAL A 178 2.70 -7.46 -16.93
C VAL A 178 1.54 -7.99 -17.81
N PRO A 179 1.68 -9.13 -18.51
CA PRO A 179 0.57 -9.73 -19.26
C PRO A 179 -0.59 -10.14 -18.35
N GLY A 180 -1.82 -9.79 -18.73
CA GLY A 180 -3.05 -10.19 -18.05
C GLY A 180 -4.14 -9.13 -18.17
N VAL A 181 -5.40 -9.56 -18.33
CA VAL A 181 -6.55 -8.65 -18.51
C VAL A 181 -6.96 -7.97 -17.20
N ASP A 182 -6.69 -8.62 -16.09
CA ASP A 182 -6.91 -8.12 -14.75
C ASP A 182 -5.72 -8.42 -13.85
N VAL A 183 -5.79 -7.92 -12.63
CA VAL A 183 -4.76 -8.11 -11.62
C VAL A 183 -4.48 -9.59 -11.31
N PHE A 184 -5.50 -10.46 -11.27
CA PHE A 184 -5.32 -11.90 -10.98
C PHE A 184 -4.54 -12.61 -12.06
N GLU A 185 -4.85 -12.34 -13.32
CA GLU A 185 -4.12 -12.94 -14.42
C GLU A 185 -2.67 -12.45 -14.44
N ARG A 186 -2.42 -11.18 -14.08
CA ARG A 186 -1.04 -10.65 -13.97
C ARG A 186 -0.27 -11.36 -12.85
N ILE A 187 -0.90 -11.62 -11.72
CA ILE A 187 -0.31 -12.38 -10.60
C ILE A 187 -0.01 -13.81 -11.02
N ASP A 188 -0.99 -14.51 -11.60
CA ASP A 188 -0.83 -15.88 -12.09
C ASP A 188 0.32 -15.97 -13.12
N ASN A 189 0.44 -14.98 -14.00
CA ASN A 189 1.55 -14.91 -14.94
C ASN A 189 2.91 -14.64 -14.28
N LEU A 190 2.97 -13.87 -13.19
CA LEU A 190 4.21 -13.68 -12.43
C LEU A 190 4.62 -14.96 -11.70
N GLU A 191 3.68 -15.63 -11.03
CA GLU A 191 3.94 -16.90 -10.32
C GLU A 191 4.40 -18.00 -11.28
N LYS A 192 3.81 -18.07 -12.47
CA LYS A 192 4.18 -19.04 -13.52
C LYS A 192 5.43 -18.65 -14.32
N GLY A 193 5.94 -17.43 -14.15
CA GLY A 193 7.06 -16.90 -14.95
C GLY A 193 6.67 -16.61 -16.41
N ASN A 194 5.39 -16.43 -16.70
CA ASN A 194 4.82 -16.14 -18.03
C ASN A 194 4.95 -14.65 -18.41
N PHE A 195 6.11 -14.05 -18.15
CA PHE A 195 6.38 -12.65 -18.48
C PHE A 195 7.85 -12.45 -18.85
N ASP A 196 8.14 -11.35 -19.55
CA ASP A 196 9.50 -10.94 -19.87
C ASP A 196 9.90 -9.78 -18.93
N LEU A 197 10.89 -10.02 -18.07
CA LEU A 197 11.34 -9.06 -17.06
C LEU A 197 11.83 -7.75 -17.69
N ALA A 198 12.63 -7.82 -18.76
CA ALA A 198 13.20 -6.63 -19.40
C ALA A 198 12.10 -5.80 -20.08
N LYS A 199 11.12 -6.45 -20.71
CA LYS A 199 9.97 -5.81 -21.33
C LYS A 199 9.06 -5.17 -20.28
N MET A 200 8.81 -5.87 -19.17
CA MET A 200 8.07 -5.37 -18.03
C MET A 200 8.74 -4.11 -17.47
N GLN A 201 10.03 -4.17 -17.15
CA GLN A 201 10.81 -3.04 -16.63
C GLN A 201 10.82 -1.84 -17.57
N LYS A 202 10.97 -2.07 -18.88
CA LYS A 202 10.92 -0.99 -19.88
C LYS A 202 9.55 -0.29 -19.91
N ARG A 203 8.47 -1.06 -19.84
CA ARG A 203 7.10 -0.53 -19.83
C ARG A 203 6.80 0.21 -18.54
N LEU A 204 7.22 -0.35 -17.41
CA LEU A 204 7.12 0.26 -16.09
C LEU A 204 7.83 1.61 -16.05
N ALA A 205 9.11 1.66 -16.43
CA ALA A 205 9.87 2.91 -16.47
C ALA A 205 9.19 3.98 -17.36
N ALA A 206 8.67 3.58 -18.52
CA ALA A 206 7.97 4.50 -19.42
C ALA A 206 6.67 5.04 -18.81
N PHE A 207 5.87 4.20 -18.15
CA PHE A 207 4.63 4.62 -17.52
C PHE A 207 4.89 5.47 -16.27
N THR A 208 5.83 5.07 -15.40
CA THR A 208 6.21 5.83 -14.21
C THR A 208 6.69 7.23 -14.56
N ALA A 209 7.44 7.39 -15.66
CA ALA A 209 7.85 8.71 -16.15
C ALA A 209 6.66 9.58 -16.61
N LYS A 210 5.66 8.99 -17.27
CA LYS A 210 4.42 9.70 -17.64
C LYS A 210 3.63 10.12 -16.40
N ALA A 211 3.44 9.22 -15.45
CA ALA A 211 2.74 9.50 -14.19
C ALA A 211 3.45 10.61 -13.39
N ALA A 212 4.78 10.56 -13.29
CA ALA A 212 5.58 11.62 -12.67
C ALA A 212 5.38 12.97 -13.36
N ALA A 213 5.41 13.01 -14.70
CA ALA A 213 5.18 14.24 -15.47
C ALA A 213 3.77 14.81 -15.23
N VAL A 214 2.74 13.95 -15.22
CA VAL A 214 1.35 14.34 -14.92
C VAL A 214 1.26 14.89 -13.50
N GLY A 215 1.77 14.17 -12.50
CA GLY A 215 1.79 14.62 -11.10
C GLY A 215 2.45 16.00 -10.95
N ARG A 216 3.62 16.21 -11.58
CA ARG A 216 4.33 17.51 -11.55
C ARG A 216 3.58 18.64 -12.23
N SER A 217 2.77 18.33 -13.25
CA SER A 217 1.98 19.33 -13.96
C SER A 217 0.85 19.91 -13.10
N VAL A 218 0.28 19.10 -12.20
CA VAL A 218 -0.89 19.47 -11.37
C VAL A 218 -0.54 19.81 -9.92
N PHE A 219 0.58 19.31 -9.40
CA PHE A 219 0.96 19.43 -7.99
C PHE A 219 2.39 19.97 -7.84
N ARG A 220 2.55 20.98 -6.96
CA ARG A 220 3.82 21.68 -6.72
C ARG A 220 4.47 21.33 -5.38
N GLY A 221 3.87 20.44 -4.60
CA GLY A 221 4.47 19.89 -3.39
C GLY A 221 5.42 18.72 -3.66
N ARG A 222 5.68 17.92 -2.62
CA ARG A 222 6.57 16.76 -2.72
C ARG A 222 5.90 15.61 -3.46
N LEU A 223 6.56 15.06 -4.47
CA LEU A 223 6.12 13.84 -5.14
C LEU A 223 6.88 12.61 -4.64
N SER A 224 6.17 11.49 -4.61
CA SER A 224 6.70 10.16 -4.37
C SER A 224 6.06 9.14 -5.33
N TYR A 225 6.42 7.88 -5.16
CA TYR A 225 5.87 6.70 -5.82
C TYR A 225 6.07 5.54 -4.85
N ALA A 226 5.07 4.69 -4.68
CA ALA A 226 5.16 3.49 -3.86
C ALA A 226 5.60 2.32 -4.73
N ALA A 227 6.84 1.87 -4.51
CA ALA A 227 7.46 0.81 -5.29
C ALA A 227 7.63 -0.43 -4.42
N MET A 228 7.58 -1.61 -5.03
CA MET A 228 8.02 -2.82 -4.34
C MET A 228 9.50 -2.68 -3.92
N GLN A 229 9.85 -3.26 -2.77
CA GLN A 229 11.18 -3.23 -2.17
C GLN A 229 12.28 -4.02 -2.90
N ASP A 230 12.02 -4.68 -4.04
CA ASP A 230 13.06 -5.35 -4.83
C ASP A 230 13.47 -4.53 -6.07
N PRO A 231 14.64 -3.84 -6.04
CA PRO A 231 15.12 -3.03 -7.15
C PRO A 231 15.59 -3.86 -8.35
N THR A 232 15.74 -5.18 -8.21
CA THR A 232 16.06 -6.07 -9.33
C THR A 232 14.84 -6.37 -10.19
N PHE A 233 13.65 -6.23 -9.59
CA PHE A 233 12.37 -6.37 -10.26
C PHE A 233 11.82 -5.00 -10.67
N GLU A 234 11.63 -4.08 -9.71
CA GLU A 234 11.10 -2.72 -9.92
C GLU A 234 12.21 -1.66 -9.77
N ASN A 235 12.94 -1.43 -10.86
CA ASN A 235 14.03 -0.45 -10.89
C ASN A 235 13.52 0.97 -11.22
N VAL A 236 13.08 1.69 -10.19
CA VAL A 236 12.55 3.06 -10.31
C VAL A 236 13.67 4.09 -10.53
N ASP A 237 13.48 5.00 -11.51
CA ASP A 237 14.28 6.22 -11.61
C ASP A 237 13.84 7.24 -10.54
N TRP A 238 14.53 7.19 -9.40
CA TRP A 238 14.24 8.07 -8.28
C TRP A 238 14.52 9.55 -8.55
N ASN A 239 15.16 9.93 -9.67
CA ASN A 239 15.32 11.34 -10.03
C ASN A 239 14.00 12.05 -10.33
N LEU A 240 12.95 11.31 -10.66
CA LEU A 240 11.60 11.81 -10.93
C LEU A 240 10.88 12.32 -9.66
N PHE A 241 11.29 11.85 -8.49
CA PHE A 241 10.57 12.01 -7.22
C PHE A 241 11.39 12.77 -6.17
N ASP A 242 10.71 13.37 -5.19
CA ASP A 242 11.36 14.06 -4.06
C ASP A 242 11.62 13.11 -2.89
N ILE A 243 10.81 12.06 -2.79
CA ILE A 243 10.84 11.06 -1.72
C ILE A 243 10.88 9.67 -2.35
N VAL A 244 11.78 8.81 -1.85
CA VAL A 244 11.79 7.39 -2.16
C VAL A 244 10.68 6.72 -1.35
N GLY A 245 9.69 6.12 -2.01
CA GLY A 245 8.56 5.42 -1.37
C GLY A 245 8.65 3.92 -1.65
N ILE A 246 8.61 3.10 -0.59
CA ILE A 246 8.76 1.65 -0.70
C ILE A 246 7.64 0.96 0.08
N ASP A 247 6.95 0.04 -0.59
CA ASP A 247 6.06 -0.93 0.04
C ASP A 247 6.91 -2.10 0.55
N TYR A 248 6.87 -2.32 1.86
CA TYR A 248 7.88 -3.07 2.58
C TYR A 248 7.28 -4.25 3.35
N TYR A 249 7.36 -5.43 2.74
CA TYR A 249 6.84 -6.68 3.29
C TYR A 249 7.92 -7.76 3.46
N SER A 250 9.19 -7.38 3.59
CA SER A 250 10.26 -8.34 3.84
C SER A 250 10.15 -8.95 5.24
N TYR A 251 10.66 -10.17 5.40
CA TYR A 251 10.83 -10.79 6.70
C TYR A 251 12.26 -11.27 6.89
N PHE A 252 12.86 -10.88 8.00
CA PHE A 252 14.16 -11.35 8.45
C PHE A 252 14.11 -11.76 9.92
N PRO A 253 14.79 -12.86 10.30
CA PRO A 253 14.95 -13.23 11.71
C PRO A 253 15.76 -12.20 12.52
N GLN A 254 16.62 -11.42 11.85
CA GLN A 254 17.52 -10.48 12.51
C GLN A 254 17.21 -9.04 12.09
N ARG A 255 17.04 -8.18 13.10
CA ARG A 255 16.88 -6.73 12.94
C ARG A 255 17.91 -6.09 12.01
N ALA A 256 19.17 -6.54 12.08
CA ALA A 256 20.26 -5.99 11.28
C ALA A 256 20.08 -6.21 9.76
N ASP A 257 19.32 -7.23 9.36
CA ASP A 257 19.07 -7.56 7.97
C ASP A 257 18.07 -6.58 7.34
N TYR A 258 17.01 -6.19 8.06
CA TYR A 258 16.11 -5.11 7.66
C TYR A 258 16.88 -3.80 7.44
N VAL A 259 17.76 -3.43 8.38
CA VAL A 259 18.58 -2.23 8.26
C VAL A 259 19.49 -2.29 7.04
N ARG A 260 20.12 -3.43 6.77
CA ARG A 260 20.99 -3.62 5.61
C ARG A 260 20.22 -3.49 4.31
N GLU A 261 19.01 -4.04 4.24
CA GLU A 261 18.15 -3.91 3.07
C GLU A 261 17.71 -2.47 2.83
N LEU A 262 17.14 -1.82 3.83
CA LEU A 262 16.61 -0.46 3.71
C LEU A 262 17.71 0.58 3.42
N ARG A 263 18.94 0.35 3.88
CA ARG A 263 20.09 1.22 3.54
C ARG A 263 20.37 1.30 2.05
N LYS A 264 20.00 0.28 1.26
CA LYS A 264 20.13 0.30 -0.21
C LYS A 264 19.32 1.46 -0.81
N PHE A 265 18.20 1.83 -0.20
CA PHE A 265 17.34 2.92 -0.67
C PHE A 265 17.81 4.30 -0.18
N GLN A 266 18.48 4.38 0.97
CA GLN A 266 19.06 5.65 1.45
C GLN A 266 20.22 6.18 0.58
N ARG A 267 20.81 5.32 -0.28
CA ARG A 267 21.91 5.71 -1.19
C ARG A 267 21.57 6.88 -2.12
N TRP A 268 20.28 7.10 -2.39
CA TRP A 268 19.80 8.17 -3.25
C TRP A 268 19.91 9.56 -2.62
N GLY A 269 20.24 9.66 -1.32
CA GLY A 269 20.35 10.95 -0.62
C GLY A 269 19.02 11.69 -0.47
N LYS A 270 17.90 11.02 -0.71
CA LYS A 270 16.53 11.53 -0.59
C LYS A 270 15.87 10.97 0.68
N PRO A 271 14.84 11.64 1.24
CA PRO A 271 14.01 11.05 2.28
C PRO A 271 13.46 9.69 1.82
N LEU A 272 13.46 8.71 2.73
CA LEU A 272 12.91 7.38 2.51
C LEU A 272 11.63 7.24 3.33
N ALA A 273 10.52 6.97 2.67
CA ALA A 273 9.23 6.66 3.24
C ALA A 273 8.92 5.17 3.01
N ILE A 274 8.42 4.51 4.05
CA ILE A 274 7.77 3.22 3.93
C ILE A 274 6.29 3.49 3.70
N THR A 275 5.85 3.39 2.45
CA THR A 275 4.48 3.74 2.04
C THR A 275 3.47 2.69 2.46
N GLU A 276 3.92 1.45 2.64
CA GLU A 276 3.13 0.38 3.24
C GLU A 276 4.04 -0.59 4.00
N PHE A 277 3.61 -1.06 5.18
CA PHE A 277 4.18 -2.23 5.84
C PHE A 277 3.15 -2.88 6.76
N GLY A 278 3.21 -4.21 6.88
CA GLY A 278 2.31 -4.94 7.77
C GLY A 278 2.38 -6.44 7.57
N THR A 279 1.48 -7.14 8.25
CA THR A 279 1.31 -8.58 8.10
C THR A 279 -0.12 -8.99 8.42
N CYS A 280 -0.53 -10.16 7.93
CA CYS A 280 -1.83 -10.77 8.22
C CYS A 280 -1.94 -11.25 9.67
N THR A 281 -3.15 -11.64 10.08
CA THR A 281 -3.51 -11.88 11.49
C THR A 281 -3.41 -13.37 11.87
N PHE A 282 -2.30 -14.05 11.52
CA PHE A 282 -2.10 -15.47 11.83
C PHE A 282 -0.65 -15.89 12.08
N VAL A 283 -0.46 -17.06 12.69
CA VAL A 283 0.87 -17.63 12.96
C VAL A 283 1.58 -18.00 11.66
N GLY A 284 2.74 -17.38 11.42
CA GLY A 284 3.50 -17.58 10.18
C GLY A 284 3.18 -16.55 9.09
N ALA A 285 2.34 -15.55 9.37
CA ALA A 285 2.01 -14.50 8.40
C ALA A 285 3.20 -13.62 7.99
N PRO A 286 4.10 -13.20 8.92
CA PRO A 286 5.26 -12.39 8.53
C PRO A 286 6.16 -13.09 7.51
N GLU A 287 6.38 -14.39 7.66
CA GLU A 287 7.20 -15.23 6.79
C GLU A 287 6.66 -15.31 5.35
N GLN A 288 5.36 -15.04 5.16
CA GLN A 288 4.73 -15.00 3.84
C GLN A 288 4.89 -13.65 3.14
N GLY A 289 5.48 -12.65 3.81
CA GLY A 289 5.70 -11.32 3.28
C GLY A 289 4.42 -10.66 2.79
N GLY A 290 4.45 -10.11 1.57
CA GLY A 290 3.26 -9.50 0.96
C GLY A 290 2.18 -10.53 0.60
N MET A 291 2.50 -11.83 0.60
CA MET A 291 1.57 -12.89 0.19
C MET A 291 0.73 -13.49 1.33
N GLY A 292 0.77 -12.93 2.54
CA GLY A 292 0.05 -13.47 3.70
C GLY A 292 -1.47 -13.59 3.47
N TRP A 293 -2.04 -12.77 2.61
CA TRP A 293 -3.47 -12.81 2.27
C TRP A 293 -3.87 -14.01 1.39
N ASN A 294 -2.92 -14.67 0.70
CA ASN A 294 -3.19 -15.75 -0.25
C ASN A 294 -3.59 -17.09 0.42
N ILE A 295 -4.06 -16.99 1.66
CA ILE A 295 -4.70 -18.08 2.40
C ILE A 295 -6.21 -18.15 2.14
N VAL A 296 -6.81 -17.27 1.34
CA VAL A 296 -8.25 -17.34 1.00
C VAL A 296 -8.48 -18.04 -0.34
N ASP A 297 -9.39 -19.01 -0.36
CA ASP A 297 -9.89 -19.67 -1.57
C ASP A 297 -11.12 -18.94 -2.11
N TYR A 298 -10.88 -18.03 -3.06
CA TYR A 298 -11.93 -17.30 -3.79
C TYR A 298 -12.60 -18.12 -4.91
N GLY A 299 -12.22 -19.39 -5.09
CA GLY A 299 -12.90 -20.34 -5.97
C GLY A 299 -14.14 -20.97 -5.32
N LYS A 300 -14.30 -20.81 -4.00
CA LYS A 300 -15.47 -21.27 -3.24
C LYS A 300 -16.47 -20.14 -3.02
N THR A 301 -17.72 -20.51 -2.76
CA THR A 301 -18.80 -19.57 -2.44
C THR A 301 -19.60 -20.10 -1.25
N PRO A 302 -19.46 -19.49 -0.05
CA PRO A 302 -18.59 -18.34 0.27
C PRO A 302 -17.09 -18.69 0.22
N PRO A 303 -16.19 -17.69 0.12
CA PRO A 303 -14.75 -17.91 0.25
C PRO A 303 -14.37 -18.56 1.59
N GLU A 304 -13.29 -19.33 1.58
CA GLU A 304 -12.82 -20.11 2.73
C GLU A 304 -11.31 -19.95 2.95
N ILE A 305 -10.87 -20.00 4.21
CA ILE A 305 -9.46 -20.10 4.55
C ILE A 305 -8.90 -21.48 4.14
N LYS A 306 -7.80 -21.47 3.40
CA LYS A 306 -7.04 -22.64 2.97
C LYS A 306 -6.25 -23.21 4.16
N GLY A 307 -6.35 -24.51 4.35
CA GLY A 307 -5.56 -25.23 5.37
C GLY A 307 -5.96 -24.90 6.81
N ASN A 308 -5.04 -25.17 7.74
CA ASN A 308 -5.28 -25.08 9.19
C ASN A 308 -4.53 -23.89 9.79
N VAL A 309 -4.86 -22.69 9.30
CA VAL A 309 -4.24 -21.45 9.77
C VAL A 309 -4.74 -21.11 11.18
N VAL A 310 -3.84 -20.66 12.06
CA VAL A 310 -4.18 -20.27 13.44
C VAL A 310 -4.15 -18.75 13.58
N ARG A 311 -5.30 -18.15 13.89
CA ARG A 311 -5.42 -16.71 14.13
C ARG A 311 -4.46 -16.26 15.25
N SER A 312 -3.77 -15.14 15.04
CA SER A 312 -2.94 -14.51 16.07
C SER A 312 -2.78 -13.01 15.84
N GLU A 313 -3.56 -12.20 16.57
CA GLU A 313 -3.38 -10.75 16.60
C GLU A 313 -2.04 -10.35 17.23
N ARG A 314 -1.53 -11.16 18.17
CA ARG A 314 -0.22 -10.98 18.80
C ARG A 314 0.94 -11.04 17.80
N VAL A 315 0.87 -11.94 16.81
CA VAL A 315 1.90 -12.04 15.75
C VAL A 315 1.94 -10.77 14.91
N GLN A 316 0.77 -10.29 14.50
CA GLN A 316 0.64 -9.02 13.77
C GLN A 316 1.18 -7.84 14.58
N ALA A 317 0.77 -7.74 15.85
CA ALA A 317 1.19 -6.68 16.75
C ALA A 317 2.71 -6.65 16.95
N ALA A 318 3.33 -7.81 17.19
CA ALA A 318 4.78 -7.92 17.40
C ALA A 318 5.58 -7.49 16.16
N TYR A 319 5.20 -8.00 14.98
CA TYR A 319 5.88 -7.68 13.72
C TYR A 319 5.81 -6.17 13.39
N LEU A 320 4.64 -5.55 13.57
CA LEU A 320 4.47 -4.11 13.35
C LEU A 320 5.38 -3.28 14.28
N THR A 321 5.45 -3.61 15.57
CA THR A 321 6.30 -2.88 16.51
C THR A 321 7.79 -3.09 16.25
N ASP A 322 8.21 -4.30 15.85
CA ASP A 322 9.60 -4.60 15.53
C ASP A 322 10.08 -3.79 14.31
N LEU A 323 9.24 -3.68 13.27
CA LEU A 323 9.53 -2.86 12.10
C LEU A 323 9.54 -1.36 12.41
N LEU A 324 8.58 -0.88 13.20
CA LEU A 324 8.58 0.52 13.62
C LEU A 324 9.87 0.88 14.36
N ASP A 325 10.35 0.02 15.25
CA ASP A 325 11.63 0.24 15.92
C ASP A 325 12.79 0.29 14.90
N VAL A 326 12.79 -0.57 13.86
CA VAL A 326 13.79 -0.52 12.77
C VAL A 326 13.77 0.84 12.09
N PHE A 327 12.60 1.29 11.65
CA PHE A 327 12.42 2.54 10.91
C PHE A 327 12.85 3.75 11.74
N GLU A 328 12.54 3.76 13.04
CA GLU A 328 13.01 4.78 13.96
C GLU A 328 14.53 4.79 14.10
N SER A 329 15.16 3.63 14.25
CA SER A 329 16.63 3.55 14.37
C SER A 329 17.36 4.03 13.12
N MET A 330 16.68 4.03 11.98
CA MET A 330 17.20 4.52 10.70
C MET A 330 16.85 5.99 10.43
N ASN A 331 16.08 6.64 11.30
CA ASN A 331 15.54 7.99 11.13
C ASN A 331 14.80 8.17 9.79
N LEU A 332 13.92 7.23 9.45
CA LEU A 332 13.18 7.29 8.19
C LEU A 332 12.23 8.49 8.15
N HIS A 333 11.83 8.89 6.94
CA HIS A 333 10.98 10.06 6.72
C HIS A 333 9.55 9.80 7.17
N ALA A 334 8.98 8.66 6.79
CA ALA A 334 7.63 8.26 7.09
C ALA A 334 7.54 6.74 7.12
N ALA A 335 6.58 6.19 7.88
CA ALA A 335 6.18 4.80 7.76
C ALA A 335 4.67 4.69 7.98
N MET A 336 3.99 4.01 7.06
CA MET A 336 2.53 3.88 7.04
C MET A 336 2.15 2.42 7.29
N THR A 337 1.51 2.15 8.43
CA THR A 337 0.99 0.80 8.69
C THR A 337 -0.13 0.48 7.71
N PHE A 338 0.02 -0.60 6.96
CA PHE A 338 -0.99 -1.12 6.05
C PHE A 338 -1.81 -2.18 6.80
N GLU A 339 -3.10 -1.99 7.03
CA GLU A 339 -3.90 -0.75 6.83
C GLU A 339 -4.80 -0.46 8.04
N PHE A 340 -5.57 0.62 8.02
CA PHE A 340 -6.52 0.89 9.10
C PHE A 340 -7.60 -0.19 9.12
N ILE A 341 -8.31 -0.40 8.01
CA ILE A 341 -9.48 -1.27 7.92
C ILE A 341 -9.62 -1.94 6.54
N THR A 342 -10.00 -3.23 6.54
CA THR A 342 -10.45 -3.95 5.34
C THR A 342 -11.91 -4.39 5.55
N ALA A 343 -12.87 -3.51 5.24
CA ALA A 343 -14.30 -3.74 5.54
C ALA A 343 -14.89 -5.04 4.96
N ASP A 344 -14.32 -5.50 3.85
CA ASP A 344 -14.74 -6.68 3.10
C ASP A 344 -14.22 -8.01 3.69
N ALA A 345 -13.34 -7.96 4.70
CA ALA A 345 -12.80 -9.12 5.39
C ALA A 345 -13.36 -9.22 6.82
N PRO A 346 -14.61 -9.69 7.01
CA PRO A 346 -15.23 -9.72 8.32
C PRO A 346 -14.58 -10.73 9.26
N HIS A 347 -14.57 -10.40 10.55
CA HIS A 347 -14.15 -11.30 11.60
C HIS A 347 -15.25 -12.33 11.92
N ARG A 348 -14.87 -13.62 11.99
CA ARG A 348 -15.78 -14.75 12.25
C ARG A 348 -15.21 -15.72 13.30
N PRO A 349 -15.22 -15.36 14.59
CA PRO A 349 -14.66 -16.21 15.64
C PRO A 349 -15.43 -17.53 15.81
N ASP A 350 -16.70 -17.56 15.43
CA ASP A 350 -17.58 -18.73 15.46
C ASP A 350 -17.39 -19.68 14.26
N LYS A 351 -16.83 -19.18 13.15
CA LYS A 351 -16.59 -19.94 11.92
C LYS A 351 -15.18 -19.64 11.38
N PRO A 352 -14.11 -20.22 11.95
CA PRO A 352 -12.73 -19.93 11.55
C PRO A 352 -12.45 -20.13 10.07
N LEU A 353 -13.13 -21.08 9.41
CA LEU A 353 -13.02 -21.31 7.97
C LEU A 353 -13.45 -20.09 7.13
N HIS A 354 -14.26 -19.20 7.69
CA HIS A 354 -14.76 -17.98 7.04
C HIS A 354 -14.29 -16.70 7.75
N ASP A 355 -13.29 -16.78 8.65
CA ASP A 355 -12.68 -15.63 9.31
C ASP A 355 -11.71 -14.92 8.35
N LEU A 356 -12.26 -14.22 7.34
CA LEU A 356 -11.47 -13.56 6.30
C LEU A 356 -10.57 -12.46 6.85
N ASP A 357 -10.91 -11.89 8.03
CA ASP A 357 -10.04 -10.96 8.77
C ASP A 357 -8.65 -11.56 9.08
N MET A 358 -8.51 -12.89 9.15
CA MET A 358 -7.20 -13.53 9.29
C MET A 358 -6.27 -13.21 8.14
N ALA A 359 -6.80 -13.09 6.92
CA ALA A 359 -6.08 -12.76 5.70
C ALA A 359 -5.96 -11.24 5.45
N SER A 360 -6.46 -10.41 6.37
CA SER A 360 -6.36 -8.96 6.29
C SER A 360 -5.12 -8.44 7.03
N TYR A 361 -4.49 -7.44 6.43
CA TYR A 361 -3.41 -6.64 7.02
C TYR A 361 -3.94 -5.55 7.96
N ALA A 362 -5.25 -5.31 7.99
CA ALA A 362 -5.86 -4.27 8.79
C ALA A 362 -5.54 -4.41 10.28
N ILE A 363 -5.37 -3.27 10.96
CA ILE A 363 -5.16 -3.22 12.41
C ILE A 363 -6.47 -3.18 13.21
N VAL A 364 -7.61 -3.01 12.55
CA VAL A 364 -8.95 -3.20 13.13
C VAL A 364 -9.66 -4.35 12.43
N LYS A 365 -10.66 -4.95 13.08
CA LYS A 365 -11.44 -6.07 12.55
C LYS A 365 -12.91 -5.67 12.36
N PRO A 366 -13.50 -5.82 11.15
CA PRO A 366 -14.93 -5.59 10.94
C PRO A 366 -15.77 -6.70 11.57
N ILE A 367 -16.81 -6.33 12.31
CA ILE A 367 -17.77 -7.23 12.93
C ILE A 367 -19.16 -6.88 12.39
N LYS A 368 -19.78 -7.84 11.71
CA LYS A 368 -21.17 -7.72 11.24
C LYS A 368 -22.13 -8.03 12.39
N ASP A 369 -23.17 -7.21 12.50
CA ASP A 369 -24.24 -7.44 13.49
C ASP A 369 -24.97 -8.77 13.23
N ARG A 370 -25.14 -9.12 11.95
CA ARG A 370 -25.70 -10.38 11.45
C ARG A 370 -24.74 -10.98 10.43
N PRO A 371 -23.79 -11.84 10.84
CA PRO A 371 -22.69 -12.29 9.98
C PRO A 371 -23.07 -13.04 8.71
N ASP A 372 -24.24 -13.69 8.69
CA ASP A 372 -24.75 -14.43 7.54
C ASP A 372 -25.67 -13.57 6.63
N ASP A 373 -25.93 -12.31 6.98
CA ASP A 373 -26.70 -11.36 6.16
C ASP A 373 -25.74 -10.44 5.37
N PRO A 374 -25.76 -10.45 4.02
CA PRO A 374 -24.90 -9.60 3.20
C PRO A 374 -25.21 -8.10 3.38
N ASP A 375 -26.43 -7.74 3.77
CA ASP A 375 -26.88 -6.36 3.98
C ASP A 375 -26.78 -5.92 5.45
N SER A 376 -26.19 -6.75 6.32
CA SER A 376 -25.98 -6.39 7.72
C SER A 376 -25.12 -5.14 7.84
N ASP A 377 -25.52 -4.25 8.75
CA ASP A 377 -24.62 -3.22 9.25
C ASP A 377 -23.46 -3.88 10.02
N TRP A 378 -22.40 -3.10 10.20
CA TRP A 378 -21.17 -3.55 10.83
C TRP A 378 -20.43 -2.39 11.49
N HIS A 379 -19.62 -2.74 12.48
CA HIS A 379 -18.69 -1.83 13.14
C HIS A 379 -17.31 -2.49 13.17
N TRP A 380 -16.27 -1.75 13.53
CA TRP A 380 -14.95 -2.33 13.74
C TRP A 380 -14.58 -2.32 15.22
N GLU A 381 -13.78 -3.31 15.61
CA GLU A 381 -13.10 -3.34 16.91
C GLU A 381 -11.57 -3.27 16.70
N PRO A 382 -10.81 -2.64 17.61
CA PRO A 382 -9.36 -2.63 17.52
C PRO A 382 -8.79 -4.04 17.71
N LYS A 383 -7.81 -4.42 16.89
CA LYS A 383 -6.99 -5.62 17.15
C LYS A 383 -5.90 -5.30 18.18
N GLU A 384 -5.21 -6.33 18.68
CA GLU A 384 -3.99 -6.12 19.47
C GLU A 384 -2.96 -5.24 18.74
N ALA A 385 -2.89 -5.35 17.40
CA ALA A 385 -2.06 -4.53 16.54
C ALA A 385 -2.38 -3.03 16.64
N PHE A 386 -3.65 -2.63 16.63
CA PHE A 386 -4.06 -1.23 16.81
C PHE A 386 -3.51 -0.68 18.12
N HIS A 387 -3.70 -1.42 19.22
CA HIS A 387 -3.22 -0.99 20.54
C HIS A 387 -1.69 -0.95 20.63
N ALA A 388 -0.99 -1.87 19.95
CA ALA A 388 0.47 -1.89 19.92
C ALA A 388 1.03 -0.68 19.14
N VAL A 389 0.49 -0.40 17.97
CA VAL A 389 0.86 0.76 17.14
C VAL A 389 0.52 2.07 17.87
N ALA A 390 -0.68 2.19 18.45
CA ALA A 390 -1.08 3.37 19.22
C ALA A 390 -0.11 3.68 20.38
N ARG A 391 0.28 2.65 21.14
CA ARG A 391 1.29 2.80 22.20
C ARG A 391 2.65 3.23 21.65
N HIS A 392 3.04 2.74 20.48
CA HIS A 392 4.30 3.11 19.83
C HIS A 392 4.27 4.59 19.39
N TYR A 393 3.21 5.00 18.70
CA TYR A 393 3.04 6.36 18.21
C TYR A 393 2.91 7.38 19.35
N GLY A 394 2.13 7.05 20.39
CA GLY A 394 1.95 7.91 21.56
C GLY A 394 3.19 8.10 22.43
N ARG A 395 4.23 7.24 22.32
CA ARG A 395 5.51 7.44 23.01
C ARG A 395 6.35 8.54 22.37
N ALA A 396 6.27 8.70 21.05
CA ALA A 396 7.08 9.67 20.30
C ALA A 396 6.50 11.09 20.32
N GLY A 397 5.21 11.23 20.63
CA GLY A 397 4.54 12.52 20.82
C GLY A 397 4.69 13.12 22.22
N ARG A 398 5.31 12.39 23.15
CA ARG A 398 5.72 12.86 24.49
C ARG A 398 7.20 13.18 24.49
#